data_AF-A0AAV4FSK0-F1
#
_entry.id   AF-A0AAV4FSK0-F1
#
_cell.length_a   1.000
_cell.length_b   1.000
_cell.length_c   1.000
_cell.angle_alpha   90.00
_cell.angle_beta   90.00
_cell.angle_gamma   90.00
#
_symmetry.space_group_name_H-M   'P 1'
#
loop_
_entity.id
_entity.type
_entity.pdbx_description
1 polymer ?
#
loop_
_entity_poly.entity_id
_entity_poly.type
_entity_poly.pdbx_seq_one_letter_code
_entity_poly.pdbx_strand_id
1 'polypeptide(L)'
;MIWEAIQRAMSEKLNLDVVWLDLASAYGSVPHEMIQLAFRMYHVPEDIQVILGDYFSGFRMSFSPSYNITNWINLVPPGLSDVAMYCRKAKLKFPMKSILEENKFRKVRLVTMLEDFDDPVVKIVQPSIKTGRKWEVVEVIDEAKECLKMTEMIGQT
;
A
#
# COMPACT_ATOMS: atom_id res chain seq x y z
N MET A 1 -24.02 2.83 1.37
CA MET A 1 -23.70 2.03 0.17
C MET A 1 -24.14 0.56 0.24
N ILE A 2 -23.92 -0.21 1.32
CA ILE A 2 -24.70 -1.48 1.56
C ILE A 2 -25.38 -1.44 2.93
N TRP A 3 -24.65 -0.96 3.94
CA TRP A 3 -25.16 -0.75 5.29
C TRP A 3 -26.41 0.15 5.34
N GLU A 4 -26.40 1.25 4.59
CA GLU A 4 -27.55 2.15 4.46
C GLU A 4 -28.75 1.48 3.79
N ALA A 5 -28.53 0.62 2.79
CA ALA A 5 -29.61 -0.09 2.11
C ALA A 5 -30.26 -1.13 3.04
N ILE A 6 -29.46 -1.82 3.86
CA ILE A 6 -29.93 -2.73 4.91
C ILE A 6 -30.72 -1.98 5.99
N GLN A 7 -30.21 -0.83 6.44
CA GLN A 7 -30.89 0.04 7.42
C GLN A 7 -32.22 0.56 6.88
N ARG A 8 -32.26 1.00 5.62
CA ARG A 8 -33.48 1.52 4.99
C ARG A 8 -34.51 0.42 4.75
N ALA A 9 -34.08 -0.77 4.32
CA ALA A 9 -34.97 -1.92 4.19
C ALA A 9 -35.57 -2.34 5.54
N MET A 10 -34.79 -2.26 6.63
CA MET A 10 -35.29 -2.50 7.99
C MET A 10 -36.28 -1.42 8.46
N SER A 11 -36.05 -0.13 8.17
CA SER A 11 -36.97 0.94 8.59
C SER A 11 -38.25 1.00 7.75
N GLU A 12 -38.13 0.74 6.44
CA GLU A 12 -39.24 0.83 5.48
C GLU A 12 -39.97 -0.51 5.27
N LYS A 13 -39.54 -1.60 5.94
CA LYS A 13 -40.03 -2.98 5.76
C LYS A 13 -40.05 -3.41 4.28
N LEU A 14 -39.04 -3.01 3.53
CA LEU A 14 -38.89 -3.39 2.13
C LEU A 14 -38.23 -4.76 2.02
N ASN A 15 -38.62 -5.54 1.02
CA ASN A 15 -37.97 -6.81 0.72
C ASN A 15 -36.56 -6.54 0.21
N LEU A 16 -35.56 -7.15 0.87
CA LEU A 16 -34.15 -7.02 0.52
C LEU A 16 -33.56 -8.41 0.34
N ASP A 17 -33.29 -8.77 -0.90
CA ASP A 17 -32.55 -9.99 -1.22
C ASP A 17 -31.04 -9.66 -1.29
N VAL A 18 -30.26 -10.35 -0.46
CA VAL A 18 -28.81 -10.15 -0.37
C VAL A 18 -28.10 -11.44 -0.78
N VAL A 19 -27.29 -11.36 -1.84
CA VAL A 19 -26.40 -12.44 -2.26
C VAL A 19 -25.00 -12.16 -1.76
N TRP A 20 -24.47 -13.05 -0.93
CA TRP A 20 -23.09 -13.01 -0.47
C TRP A 20 -22.24 -13.94 -1.33
N LEU A 21 -21.23 -13.37 -1.99
CA LEU A 21 -20.23 -14.11 -2.76
C LEU A 21 -18.92 -14.13 -1.96
N ASP A 22 -18.55 -15.30 -1.46
CA ASP A 22 -17.23 -15.51 -0.87
C ASP A 22 -16.25 -15.98 -1.95
N LEU A 23 -15.10 -15.32 -2.04
CA LEU A 23 -14.03 -15.69 -2.95
C LEU A 23 -13.02 -16.58 -2.22
N ALA A 24 -13.23 -17.90 -2.30
CA ALA A 24 -12.27 -18.86 -1.80
C ALA A 24 -10.91 -18.66 -2.50
N SER A 25 -9.84 -18.44 -1.72
CA SER A 25 -8.47 -18.25 -2.23
C SER A 25 -8.33 -17.07 -3.22
N ALA A 26 -9.00 -15.95 -2.97
CA ALA A 26 -8.95 -14.75 -3.81
C ALA A 26 -7.51 -14.36 -4.19
N TYR A 27 -6.59 -14.33 -3.22
CA TYR A 27 -5.19 -13.90 -3.43
C TYR A 27 -4.31 -14.93 -4.15
N GLY A 28 -4.59 -16.23 -3.98
CA GLY A 28 -3.82 -17.30 -4.63
C GLY A 28 -4.26 -17.57 -6.07
N SER A 29 -5.35 -16.94 -6.51
CA SER A 29 -5.96 -17.15 -7.82
C SER A 29 -5.78 -15.95 -8.76
N VAL A 30 -5.18 -14.85 -8.30
CA VAL A 30 -4.98 -13.64 -9.13
C VAL A 30 -3.76 -13.81 -10.04
N PRO A 31 -3.92 -13.85 -11.36
CA PRO A 31 -2.79 -13.93 -12.27
C PRO A 31 -1.84 -12.75 -12.08
N HIS A 32 -0.52 -12.99 -12.15
CA HIS A 32 0.48 -11.93 -11.98
C HIS A 32 0.34 -10.80 -13.02
N GLU A 33 -0.10 -11.15 -14.23
CA GLU A 33 -0.41 -10.20 -15.31
C GLU A 33 -1.54 -9.22 -14.91
N MET A 34 -2.54 -9.70 -14.17
CA MET A 34 -3.61 -8.84 -13.65
C MET A 34 -3.09 -7.85 -12.61
N ILE A 35 -2.13 -8.25 -11.79
CA ILE A 35 -1.50 -7.37 -10.80
C ILE A 35 -0.68 -6.27 -11.49
N GLN A 36 0.10 -6.63 -12.52
CA GLN A 36 0.85 -5.65 -13.31
C GLN A 36 -0.07 -4.70 -14.08
N LEU A 37 -1.19 -5.20 -14.59
CA LEU A 37 -2.22 -4.37 -15.23
C LEU A 37 -2.84 -3.40 -14.21
N ALA A 38 -3.13 -3.87 -12.99
CA ALA A 38 -3.66 -3.02 -11.92
C ALA A 38 -2.65 -1.92 -11.54
N PHE A 39 -1.37 -2.23 -11.41
CA PHE A 39 -0.36 -1.21 -11.12
C PHE A 39 -0.28 -0.12 -12.19
N ARG A 40 -0.40 -0.50 -13.47
CA ARG A 40 -0.51 0.47 -14.58
C ARG A 40 -1.80 1.29 -14.50
N MET A 41 -2.93 0.64 -14.25
CA MET A 41 -4.24 1.30 -14.15
C MET A 41 -4.34 2.29 -12.99
N TYR A 42 -3.67 2.00 -11.87
CA TYR A 42 -3.62 2.88 -10.69
C TYR A 42 -2.44 3.86 -10.68
N HIS A 43 -1.67 3.95 -11.77
CA HIS A 43 -0.51 4.85 -11.90
C HIS A 43 0.51 4.69 -10.76
N VAL A 44 0.79 3.46 -10.36
CA VAL A 44 1.84 3.18 -9.37
C VAL A 44 3.20 3.55 -9.98
N PRO A 45 4.09 4.27 -9.27
CA PRO A 45 5.42 4.65 -9.78
C PRO A 45 6.23 3.46 -10.32
N GLU A 46 6.95 3.67 -11.42
CA GLU A 46 7.75 2.62 -12.08
C GLU A 46 8.78 1.99 -11.15
N ASP A 47 9.42 2.77 -10.28
CA ASP A 47 10.37 2.27 -9.28
C ASP A 47 9.76 1.13 -8.44
N ILE A 48 8.50 1.30 -8.02
CA ILE A 48 7.80 0.34 -7.17
C ILE A 48 7.39 -0.89 -8.00
N GLN A 49 7.03 -0.70 -9.27
CA GLN A 49 6.70 -1.80 -10.18
C GLN A 49 7.92 -2.70 -10.44
N VAL A 50 9.10 -2.12 -10.62
CA VAL A 50 10.36 -2.85 -10.81
C VAL A 50 10.70 -3.65 -9.56
N ILE A 51 10.67 -3.01 -8.38
CA ILE A 51 10.93 -3.69 -7.10
C ILE A 51 9.96 -4.87 -6.89
N LEU A 52 8.67 -4.68 -7.21
CA LEU A 52 7.67 -5.72 -7.12
C LEU A 52 7.93 -6.85 -8.13
N GLY A 53 8.24 -6.51 -9.38
CA GLY A 53 8.58 -7.48 -10.42
C GLY A 53 9.77 -8.35 -10.04
N ASP A 54 10.85 -7.73 -9.57
CA ASP A 54 12.06 -8.42 -9.11
C ASP A 54 11.77 -9.33 -7.91
N TYR A 55 10.97 -8.85 -6.95
CA TYR A 55 10.51 -9.66 -5.81
C TYR A 55 9.75 -10.91 -6.25
N PHE A 56 8.80 -10.80 -7.19
CA PHE A 56 8.03 -11.95 -7.69
C PHE A 56 8.84 -12.90 -8.57
N SER A 57 9.85 -12.41 -9.28
CA SER A 57 10.69 -13.23 -10.16
C SER A 57 11.60 -14.21 -9.40
N GLY A 58 11.93 -13.91 -8.14
CA GLY A 58 12.90 -14.68 -7.36
C GLY A 58 12.33 -15.91 -6.64
N PHE A 59 11.04 -16.18 -6.75
CA PHE A 59 10.43 -17.29 -6.03
C PHE A 59 10.82 -18.63 -6.66
N ARG A 60 11.42 -19.50 -5.85
CA ARG A 60 11.70 -20.89 -6.20
C ARG A 60 11.13 -21.81 -5.14
N MET A 61 10.63 -22.96 -5.57
CA MET A 61 10.17 -24.01 -4.68
C MET A 61 10.82 -25.33 -5.03
N SER A 62 11.04 -26.15 -4.02
CA SER A 62 11.43 -27.54 -4.16
C SER A 62 10.62 -28.34 -3.16
N PHE A 63 10.10 -29.49 -3.56
CA PHE A 63 9.45 -30.43 -2.67
C PHE A 63 10.49 -31.41 -2.15
N SER A 64 10.40 -31.76 -0.88
CA SER A 64 11.21 -32.80 -0.26
C SER A 64 10.32 -33.96 0.20
N PRO A 65 9.81 -34.80 -0.73
CA PRO A 65 9.24 -36.08 -0.34
C PRO A 65 10.29 -36.97 0.33
N SER A 66 9.83 -37.97 1.08
CA SER A 66 10.65 -38.82 1.96
C SER A 66 11.79 -39.57 1.25
N TYR A 67 11.74 -39.69 -0.07
CA TYR A 67 12.69 -40.48 -0.85
C TYR A 67 13.63 -39.65 -1.74
N ASN A 68 13.34 -38.37 -2.03
CA ASN A 68 14.20 -37.48 -2.84
C ASN A 68 13.75 -36.02 -2.74
N ILE A 69 14.65 -35.08 -2.99
CA ILE A 69 14.33 -33.65 -3.13
C ILE A 69 14.17 -33.34 -4.63
N THR A 70 13.09 -32.67 -5.01
CA THR A 70 12.91 -32.21 -6.40
C THR A 70 13.85 -31.04 -6.70
N ASN A 71 14.31 -30.93 -7.94
CA ASN A 71 15.02 -29.74 -8.39
C ASN A 71 14.20 -28.46 -8.12
N TRP A 72 14.91 -27.35 -7.92
CA TRP A 72 14.28 -26.04 -7.75
C TRP A 72 13.47 -25.70 -9.01
N ILE A 73 12.16 -25.55 -8.84
CA ILE A 73 11.28 -25.00 -9.86
C ILE A 73 11.13 -23.51 -9.59
N ASN A 74 11.32 -22.69 -10.63
CA ASN A 74 10.95 -21.28 -10.58
C ASN A 74 9.42 -21.23 -10.43
N LEU A 75 8.98 -20.75 -9.27
CA LEU A 75 7.59 -20.42 -9.08
C LEU A 75 7.38 -19.08 -9.76
N VAL A 76 6.41 -19.04 -10.66
CA VAL A 76 5.64 -17.81 -10.84
C VAL A 76 4.57 -17.90 -9.75
N PRO A 77 4.70 -17.20 -8.60
CA PRO A 77 3.65 -17.25 -7.61
C PRO A 77 2.37 -16.75 -8.30
N PRO A 78 1.23 -17.44 -8.15
CA PRO A 78 -0.04 -17.06 -8.78
C PRO A 78 -0.68 -15.85 -8.08
N GLY A 79 0.12 -14.83 -7.77
CA GLY A 79 -0.31 -13.57 -7.18
C GLY A 79 0.46 -13.15 -5.91
N LEU A 80 0.21 -11.90 -5.50
CA LEU A 80 0.49 -11.37 -4.16
C LEU A 80 -0.35 -12.16 -3.14
N SER A 81 0.05 -13.41 -2.88
CA SER A 81 -0.59 -14.22 -1.85
C SER A 81 -0.45 -13.53 -0.49
N ASP A 82 -1.41 -13.76 0.40
CA ASP A 82 -1.38 -13.29 1.79
C ASP A 82 -0.09 -13.76 2.52
N VAL A 83 0.48 -14.88 2.07
CA VAL A 83 1.80 -15.39 2.47
C VAL A 83 2.93 -14.46 1.98
N ALA A 84 2.93 -14.04 0.72
CA ALA A 84 3.94 -13.09 0.23
C ALA A 84 3.85 -11.72 0.94
N MET A 85 2.65 -11.21 1.20
CA MET A 85 2.45 -9.90 1.85
C MET A 85 2.65 -9.93 3.38
N TYR A 86 2.17 -10.95 4.08
CA TYR A 86 2.08 -10.96 5.54
C TYR A 86 2.81 -12.13 6.23
N CYS A 87 3.55 -12.98 5.52
CA CYS A 87 4.25 -14.08 6.18
C CYS A 87 5.34 -13.57 7.12
N ARG A 88 5.11 -13.73 8.43
CA ARG A 88 6.07 -13.35 9.48
C ARG A 88 7.31 -14.25 9.54
N LYS A 89 7.20 -15.46 8.99
CA LYS A 89 8.23 -16.53 9.04
C LYS A 89 9.06 -16.65 7.76
N ALA A 90 8.67 -16.00 6.67
CA ALA A 90 9.44 -16.06 5.42
C ALA A 90 10.75 -15.27 5.55
N LYS A 91 11.82 -15.78 4.93
CA LYS A 91 13.12 -15.08 4.83
C LYS A 91 13.04 -13.83 3.96
N LEU A 92 12.16 -13.83 2.95
CA LEU A 92 11.89 -12.71 2.05
C LEU A 92 10.56 -12.06 2.41
N LYS A 93 10.59 -11.10 3.34
CA LYS A 93 9.41 -10.31 3.71
C LYS A 93 9.25 -9.18 2.70
N PHE A 94 8.06 -9.02 2.16
CA PHE A 94 7.77 -7.84 1.35
C PHE A 94 7.96 -6.58 2.21
N PRO A 95 8.72 -5.57 1.75
CA PRO A 95 9.14 -4.45 2.59
C PRO A 95 8.03 -3.39 2.74
N MET A 96 6.87 -3.80 3.26
CA MET A 96 5.70 -2.92 3.47
C MET A 96 6.02 -1.68 4.29
N LYS A 97 6.93 -1.78 5.27
CA LYS A 97 7.36 -0.65 6.10
C LYS A 97 8.11 0.39 5.27
N SER A 98 9.07 -0.05 4.47
CA SER A 98 9.87 0.84 3.63
C SER A 98 9.01 1.56 2.60
N ILE A 99 8.08 0.86 1.95
CA ILE A 99 7.15 1.48 0.99
C ILE A 99 6.21 2.47 1.69
N LEU A 100 5.72 2.15 2.88
CA LEU A 100 4.88 3.05 3.66
C LEU A 100 5.64 4.31 4.07
N GLU A 101 6.88 4.16 4.56
CA GLU A 101 7.76 5.26 4.93
C GLU A 101 8.10 6.13 3.72
N GLU A 102 8.41 5.53 2.57
CA GLU A 102 8.66 6.26 1.33
C GLU A 102 7.42 7.03 0.87
N ASN A 103 6.23 6.44 0.95
CA ASN A 103 4.99 7.12 0.61
C ASN A 103 4.73 8.31 1.56
N LYS A 104 4.94 8.12 2.87
CA LYS A 104 4.85 9.20 3.86
C LYS A 104 5.83 10.33 3.55
N PHE A 105 7.10 9.98 3.32
CA PHE A 105 8.15 10.93 2.97
C PHE A 105 7.82 11.71 1.70
N ARG A 106 7.39 11.03 0.63
CA ARG A 106 7.01 11.67 -0.63
C ARG A 106 5.86 12.67 -0.44
N LYS A 107 4.88 12.37 0.41
CA LYS A 107 3.78 13.29 0.72
C LYS A 107 4.22 14.49 1.55
N VAL A 108 5.01 14.27 2.59
CA VAL A 108 5.60 15.36 3.39
C VAL A 108 6.42 16.28 2.50
N ARG A 109 7.31 15.72 1.68
CA ARG A 109 8.12 16.48 0.73
C ARG A 109 7.27 17.30 -0.24
N LEU A 110 6.17 16.73 -0.73
CA LEU A 110 5.28 17.44 -1.64
C LEU A 110 4.61 18.63 -0.96
N VAL A 111 4.13 18.48 0.28
CA VAL A 111 3.57 19.62 1.03
C VAL A 111 4.62 20.70 1.25
N THR A 112 5.81 20.35 1.73
CA THR A 112 6.89 21.33 1.96
C THR A 112 7.26 22.06 0.67
N MET A 113 7.39 21.33 -0.45
CA MET A 113 7.65 21.96 -1.76
C MET A 113 6.54 22.91 -2.21
N LEU A 114 5.27 22.61 -1.89
CA LEU A 114 4.15 23.50 -2.22
C LEU A 114 4.08 24.71 -1.29
N GLU A 115 4.45 24.57 0.00
CA GLU A 115 4.55 25.69 0.95
C GLU A 115 5.63 26.69 0.50
N ASP A 116 6.77 26.20 0.02
CA ASP A 116 7.90 27.02 -0.43
C ASP A 116 7.70 27.63 -1.84
N PHE A 117 6.66 27.21 -2.59
CA PHE A 117 6.45 27.65 -3.96
C PHE A 117 5.74 29.01 -4.04
N ASP A 118 6.30 29.95 -4.80
CA ASP A 118 5.79 31.34 -4.87
C ASP A 118 4.64 31.57 -5.87
N ASP A 119 4.19 30.54 -6.57
CA ASP A 119 3.15 30.66 -7.60
C ASP A 119 1.79 31.06 -6.99
N PRO A 120 1.19 32.18 -7.42
CA PRO A 120 -0.10 32.65 -6.91
C PRO A 120 -1.24 31.66 -7.14
N VAL A 121 -1.20 30.86 -8.21
CA VAL A 121 -2.26 29.86 -8.49
C VAL A 121 -2.23 28.74 -7.44
N VAL A 122 -1.05 28.28 -7.07
CA VAL A 122 -0.85 27.23 -6.07
C VAL A 122 -1.28 27.73 -4.68
N LYS A 123 -0.94 28.97 -4.34
CA LYS A 123 -1.35 29.62 -3.08
C LYS A 123 -2.86 29.82 -2.97
N ILE A 124 -3.55 30.07 -4.09
CA ILE A 124 -5.02 30.20 -4.14
C ILE A 124 -5.69 28.83 -4.01
N VAL A 125 -5.18 27.82 -4.70
CA VAL A 125 -5.83 26.50 -4.79
C VAL A 125 -5.61 25.65 -3.54
N GLN A 126 -4.47 25.79 -2.86
CA GLN A 126 -4.07 24.98 -1.69
C GLN A 126 -4.50 23.50 -1.82
N PRO A 127 -3.90 22.76 -2.76
CA PRO A 127 -4.38 21.42 -3.10
C PRO A 127 -4.31 20.50 -1.87
N SER A 128 -5.46 19.92 -1.51
CA SER A 128 -5.55 19.00 -0.38
C SER A 128 -4.92 17.65 -0.73
N ILE A 129 -3.87 17.27 0.00
CA ILE A 129 -3.25 15.96 -0.17
C ILE A 129 -4.08 14.94 0.59
N LYS A 130 -4.61 13.94 -0.12
CA LYS A 130 -5.33 12.83 0.50
C LYS A 130 -4.37 11.97 1.33
N THR A 131 -4.50 12.02 2.64
CA THR A 131 -3.83 11.13 3.59
C THR A 131 -4.74 9.97 3.99
N GLY A 132 -4.16 8.95 4.63
CA GLY A 132 -4.94 7.82 5.14
C GLY A 132 -5.56 8.13 6.50
N ARG A 133 -6.35 7.20 7.06
CA ARG A 133 -6.99 7.40 8.38
C ARG A 133 -6.03 7.43 9.58
N LYS A 134 -4.80 6.93 9.41
CA LYS A 134 -3.87 6.69 10.53
C LYS A 134 -2.88 7.83 10.77
N TRP A 135 -2.81 8.80 9.86
CA TRP A 135 -1.85 9.89 9.96
C TRP A 135 -2.27 11.05 9.06
N GLU A 136 -1.97 12.26 9.52
CA GLU A 136 -2.14 13.49 8.78
C GLU A 136 -0.77 14.12 8.48
N VAL A 137 -0.62 14.73 7.29
CA VAL A 137 0.67 15.28 6.87
C VAL A 137 0.97 16.58 7.61
N VAL A 138 -0.04 17.42 7.84
CA VAL A 138 0.10 18.73 8.49
C VAL A 138 0.60 18.55 9.93
N GLU A 139 -0.03 17.68 10.71
CA GLU A 139 0.37 17.37 12.09
C GLU A 139 1.84 16.91 12.18
N VAL A 140 2.25 16.01 11.28
CA VAL A 140 3.62 15.48 11.26
C VAL A 140 4.65 16.55 10.89
N ILE A 141 4.29 17.48 10.00
CA ILE A 141 5.17 18.59 9.62
C ILE A 141 5.31 19.59 10.76
N ASP A 142 4.21 19.92 11.44
CA ASP A 142 4.23 20.86 12.57
C ASP A 142 5.06 20.31 13.72
N GLU A 143 4.87 19.04 14.09
CA GLU A 143 5.70 18.35 15.09
C GLU A 143 7.18 18.36 14.68
N ALA A 144 7.49 18.06 13.42
CA ALA A 144 8.88 18.07 12.92
C ALA A 144 9.49 19.49 12.95
N LYS A 145 8.72 20.53 12.59
CA LYS A 145 9.15 21.94 12.67
C LYS A 145 9.39 22.36 14.11
N GLU A 146 8.55 21.94 15.06
CA GLU A 146 8.76 22.19 16.49
C GLU A 146 10.01 21.49 17.04
N CYS A 147 10.24 20.23 16.66
CA CYS A 147 11.46 19.52 17.01
C CYS A 147 12.72 20.21 16.46
N LEU A 148 12.69 20.69 15.20
CA LEU A 148 13.81 21.42 14.60
C LEU A 148 14.11 22.71 15.36
N LYS A 149 13.09 23.50 15.71
CA LYS A 149 13.25 24.70 16.56
C LYS A 149 13.86 24.35 17.91
N MET A 150 13.44 23.25 18.52
CA MET A 150 14.00 22.77 19.79
C MET A 150 15.48 22.41 19.66
N THR A 151 15.87 21.70 18.60
CA THR A 151 17.27 21.35 18.34
C THR A 151 18.14 22.58 18.10
N GLU A 152 17.62 23.57 17.35
CA GLU A 152 18.30 24.84 17.10
C GLU A 152 18.52 25.63 18.40
N MET A 153 17.52 25.69 19.29
CA MET A 153 17.65 26.31 20.62
C MET A 153 18.68 25.63 21.51
N ILE A 154 18.84 24.32 21.40
CA ILE A 154 19.81 23.53 22.19
C ILE A 154 21.24 23.67 21.63
N GLY A 155 21.41 24.25 20.44
CA GLY A 155 22.72 24.47 19.82
C GLY A 155 23.40 23.18 19.37
N GLN A 156 22.63 22.11 19.09
CA GLN A 156 23.15 20.91 18.45
C GLN A 156 23.23 21.13 16.94
N THR A 157 24.25 21.86 16.52
CA THR A 157 24.72 21.93 15.12
C THR A 157 26.23 21.74 15.08
#